data_AF-A0A382PN91-F1
#
_entry.id   AF-A0A382PN91-F1
#
_cell.length_a   1.000
_cell.length_b   1.000
_cell.length_c   1.000
_cell.angle_alpha   90.00
_cell.angle_beta   90.00
_cell.angle_gamma   90.00
#
_symmetry.space_group_name_H-M   'P 1'
#
loop_
_entity.id
_entity.type
_entity.pdbx_description
1 polymer ?
#
loop_
_entity_poly.entity_id
_entity_poly.type
_entity_poly.pdbx_seq_one_letter_code
_entity_poly.pdbx_strand_id
1 'polypeptide(L)'
;MKASAPLWKKKFQRWFITNILTVLIRITGYTVRVRHINKGVLKDTIKEYGSVIVATWHKNIFFSIWLLRNHDLTALISSSEDGEAIYDVFAKFGYKAVRGSTTRGGIPA
;
A
#
# COMPACT_ATOMS: atom_id res chain seq x y z
N MET A 1 -6.75 11.51 -31.81
CA MET A 1 -6.35 12.16 -30.54
C MET A 1 -7.49 12.02 -29.55
N LYS A 2 -7.39 11.16 -28.51
CA LYS A 2 -8.38 11.18 -27.42
C LYS A 2 -8.09 12.38 -26.53
N ALA A 3 -9.03 13.33 -26.47
CA ALA A 3 -8.94 14.46 -25.55
C ALA A 3 -8.75 13.93 -24.12
N SER A 4 -7.64 14.28 -23.49
CA SER A 4 -7.37 13.94 -22.09
C SER A 4 -8.42 14.63 -21.22
N ALA A 5 -9.10 13.86 -20.37
CA ALA A 5 -10.08 14.41 -19.44
C ALA A 5 -9.44 15.53 -18.58
N PRO A 6 -10.18 16.59 -18.24
CA PRO A 6 -9.65 17.71 -17.46
C PRO A 6 -9.10 17.21 -16.11
N LEU A 7 -7.93 17.75 -15.70
CA LEU A 7 -7.18 17.28 -14.52
C LEU A 7 -8.02 17.21 -13.24
N TRP A 8 -8.98 18.12 -13.06
CA TRP A 8 -9.88 18.13 -11.91
C TRP A 8 -10.80 16.89 -11.87
N LYS A 9 -11.32 16.44 -13.02
CA LYS A 9 -12.11 15.21 -13.10
C LYS A 9 -11.27 13.99 -12.71
N LYS A 10 -10.02 13.91 -13.18
CA LYS A 10 -9.09 12.83 -12.80
C LYS A 10 -8.79 12.81 -11.30
N LYS A 11 -8.54 13.98 -10.69
CA LYS A 11 -8.30 14.08 -9.24
C LYS A 11 -9.54 13.66 -8.43
N PHE A 12 -10.72 14.11 -8.82
CA PHE A 12 -11.97 13.73 -8.17
C PHE A 12 -12.25 12.23 -8.30
N GLN A 13 -12.09 11.68 -9.51
CA GLN A 13 -12.25 10.25 -9.76
C GLN A 13 -11.29 9.41 -8.91
N ARG A 14 -10.01 9.78 -8.84
CA ARG A 14 -9.03 9.07 -7.98
C ARG A 14 -9.41 9.17 -6.51
N TRP A 15 -9.79 10.35 -6.04
CA TRP A 15 -10.27 10.52 -4.66
C TRP A 15 -11.47 9.61 -4.39
N PHE A 16 -12.44 9.55 -5.29
CA PHE A 16 -13.62 8.71 -5.13
C PHE A 16 -13.25 7.21 -5.10
N ILE A 17 -12.46 6.74 -6.08
CA ILE A 17 -12.01 5.35 -6.17
C ILE A 17 -11.22 4.94 -4.92
N THR A 18 -10.25 5.75 -4.48
CA THR A 18 -9.41 5.41 -3.33
C THR A 18 -10.22 5.39 -2.03
N ASN A 19 -11.25 6.24 -1.88
CA ASN A 19 -12.15 6.19 -0.73
C ASN A 19 -13.03 4.93 -0.74
N ILE A 20 -13.60 4.57 -1.88
CA ILE A 20 -14.36 3.32 -2.02
C ILE A 20 -13.47 2.13 -1.68
N LEU A 21 -12.26 2.05 -2.26
CA LEU A 21 -11.31 0.97 -1.97
C LEU A 21 -10.96 0.91 -0.47
N THR A 22 -10.75 2.05 0.17
CA THR A 22 -10.48 2.10 1.61
C THR A 22 -11.63 1.52 2.42
N VAL A 23 -12.87 1.88 2.08
CA VAL A 23 -14.07 1.35 2.75
C VAL A 23 -14.20 -0.15 2.52
N LEU A 24 -14.00 -0.63 1.28
CA LEU A 24 -14.06 -2.05 0.96
C LEU A 24 -13.00 -2.87 1.71
N ILE A 25 -11.77 -2.36 1.79
CA ILE A 25 -10.69 -3.01 2.54
C ILE A 25 -11.04 -3.04 4.04
N ARG A 26 -11.58 -1.96 4.61
CA ARG A 26 -12.03 -1.93 6.02
C ARG A 26 -13.15 -2.93 6.27
N ILE A 27 -14.19 -2.93 5.45
CA ILE A 27 -15.32 -3.87 5.58
C ILE A 27 -14.81 -5.31 5.52
N THR A 28 -14.03 -5.64 4.49
CA THR A 28 -13.40 -6.97 4.35
C THR A 28 -12.58 -7.32 5.58
N GLY A 29 -11.76 -6.37 6.03
CA GLY A 29 -10.91 -6.50 7.21
C GLY A 29 -11.63 -6.77 8.52
N TYR A 30 -12.82 -6.20 8.69
CA TYR A 30 -13.66 -6.43 9.87
C TYR A 30 -14.55 -7.67 9.75
N THR A 31 -14.90 -8.10 8.53
CA THR A 31 -15.80 -9.25 8.33
C THR A 31 -15.06 -10.58 8.25
N VAL A 32 -13.80 -10.60 7.79
CA VAL A 32 -13.05 -11.85 7.66
C VAL A 32 -12.46 -12.31 8.98
N ARG A 33 -12.37 -13.63 9.16
CA ARG A 33 -11.65 -14.25 10.27
C ARG A 33 -10.21 -14.53 9.86
N VAL A 34 -9.26 -13.85 10.50
CA VAL A 34 -7.83 -13.99 10.18
C VAL A 34 -7.17 -15.02 11.10
N ARG A 35 -6.64 -16.10 10.51
CA ARG A 35 -5.74 -17.02 11.19
C ARG A 35 -4.30 -16.63 10.89
N HIS A 36 -3.55 -16.26 11.93
CA HIS A 36 -2.14 -15.95 11.79
C HIS A 36 -1.32 -17.22 12.00
N ILE A 37 -0.53 -17.60 11.00
CA ILE A 37 0.49 -18.65 11.13
C ILE A 37 1.82 -17.95 11.38
N ASN A 38 2.61 -18.45 12.34
CA ASN A 38 3.92 -17.91 12.68
C ASN A 38 3.91 -16.41 13.06
N LYS A 39 2.89 -15.97 13.82
CA LYS A 39 2.68 -14.57 14.21
C LYS A 39 3.89 -13.92 14.91
N GLY A 40 4.70 -14.72 15.62
CA GLY A 40 5.89 -14.24 16.35
C GLY A 40 7.03 -13.81 15.45
N VAL A 41 7.17 -14.42 14.26
CA VAL A 41 8.36 -14.26 13.40
C VAL A 41 8.66 -12.79 13.12
N LEU A 42 7.66 -11.99 12.74
CA LEU A 42 7.88 -10.58 12.44
C LEU A 42 8.45 -9.81 13.65
N LYS A 43 7.86 -10.03 14.84
CA LYS A 43 8.30 -9.36 16.06
C LYS A 43 9.68 -9.85 16.50
N ASP A 44 9.92 -11.16 16.42
CA ASP A 44 11.16 -11.80 16.85
C ASP A 44 12.32 -11.38 15.94
N THR A 45 12.12 -11.36 14.62
CA THR A 45 13.13 -10.87 13.66
C THR A 45 13.42 -9.38 13.84
N ILE A 46 12.42 -8.54 14.11
CA ILE A 46 12.67 -7.12 14.44
C ILE A 46 13.49 -7.00 15.74
N LYS A 47 13.19 -7.80 16.76
CA LYS A 47 13.92 -7.78 18.03
C LYS A 47 15.38 -8.24 17.86
N GLU A 48 15.63 -9.22 17.01
CA GLU A 48 16.95 -9.82 16.80
C GLU A 48 17.83 -8.99 15.85
N TYR A 49 17.28 -8.52 14.73
CA TYR A 49 18.04 -7.87 13.65
C TYR A 49 17.79 -6.36 13.55
N GLY A 50 16.87 -5.81 14.33
CA GLY A 50 16.50 -4.38 14.33
C GLY A 50 15.60 -3.94 13.18
N SER A 51 15.62 -4.64 12.04
CA SER A 51 14.80 -4.32 10.86
C SER A 51 14.43 -5.56 10.04
N VAL A 52 13.40 -5.43 9.21
CA VAL A 52 12.85 -6.53 8.39
C VAL A 52 12.36 -6.03 7.04
N ILE A 53 12.49 -6.87 6.02
CA ILE A 53 11.83 -6.66 4.72
C ILE A 53 10.63 -7.59 4.65
N VAL A 54 9.43 -7.02 4.49
CA VAL A 54 8.19 -7.78 4.33
C VAL A 54 7.81 -7.81 2.86
N ALA A 55 7.79 -8.99 2.27
CA ALA A 55 7.35 -9.20 0.90
C ALA A 55 5.93 -9.77 0.86
N THR A 56 5.10 -9.29 -0.07
CA THR A 56 3.75 -9.79 -0.29
C THR A 56 3.53 -10.06 -1.77
N TRP A 57 2.74 -11.08 -2.09
CA TRP A 57 2.31 -11.34 -3.46
C TRP A 57 1.41 -10.22 -3.97
N HIS A 58 1.66 -9.76 -5.21
CA HIS A 58 0.90 -8.68 -5.84
C HIS A 58 -0.61 -8.94 -5.86
N LYS A 59 -1.03 -10.19 -6.11
CA LYS A 59 -2.46 -10.59 -6.09
C LYS A 59 -3.14 -10.32 -4.74
N ASN A 60 -2.36 -10.30 -3.66
CA ASN A 60 -2.87 -10.16 -2.29
C ASN A 60 -2.73 -8.73 -1.76
N ILE A 61 -2.28 -7.78 -2.58
CA ILE A 61 -2.08 -6.38 -2.15
C ILE A 61 -3.35 -5.77 -1.54
N PHE A 62 -4.52 -6.15 -2.07
CA PHE A 62 -5.81 -5.66 -1.59
C PHE A 62 -6.00 -5.89 -0.08
N PHE A 63 -5.64 -7.08 0.41
CA PHE A 63 -5.84 -7.46 1.81
C PHE A 63 -4.57 -7.33 2.66
N SER A 64 -3.38 -7.36 2.05
CA SER A 64 -2.12 -7.21 2.78
C SER A 64 -2.00 -5.84 3.47
N ILE A 65 -2.56 -4.79 2.86
CA ILE A 65 -2.67 -3.45 3.47
C ILE A 65 -3.44 -3.52 4.79
N TRP A 66 -4.52 -4.30 4.85
CA TRP A 66 -5.24 -4.47 6.11
C TRP A 66 -4.41 -5.26 7.11
N LEU A 67 -3.88 -6.42 6.69
CA LEU A 67 -3.17 -7.33 7.58
C LEU A 67 -1.95 -6.70 8.26
N LEU A 68 -1.23 -5.84 7.54
CA LEU A 68 0.06 -5.31 7.98
C LEU A 68 -0.02 -3.88 8.57
N ARG A 69 -1.22 -3.28 8.67
CA ARG A 69 -1.42 -1.84 8.97
C ARG A 69 -0.85 -1.32 10.30
N ASN A 70 -0.68 -2.19 11.30
CA ASN A 70 -0.29 -1.78 12.65
C ASN A 70 1.16 -2.15 13.00
N HIS A 71 2.05 -2.22 12.00
CA HIS A 71 3.43 -2.66 12.16
C HIS A 71 4.49 -1.57 11.86
N ASP A 72 4.09 -0.29 11.77
CA ASP A 72 4.96 0.85 11.41
C ASP A 72 5.87 0.56 10.19
N LEU A 73 5.26 0.01 9.13
CA LEU A 73 5.97 -0.39 7.92
C LEU A 73 6.02 0.76 6.91
N THR A 74 7.11 0.78 6.15
CA THR A 74 7.28 1.68 4.99
C THR A 74 7.09 0.91 3.70
N ALA A 75 6.13 1.31 2.88
CA ALA A 75 5.81 0.68 1.61
C ALA A 75 6.67 1.25 0.47
N LEU A 76 7.17 0.38 -0.40
CA LEU A 76 7.80 0.78 -1.66
C LEU A 76 6.72 0.89 -2.73
N ILE A 77 6.47 2.11 -3.23
CA ILE A 77 5.38 2.35 -4.20
C ILE A 77 5.93 3.16 -5.39
N SER A 78 5.65 2.66 -6.60
CA SER A 78 6.09 3.29 -7.85
C SER A 78 5.51 4.70 -8.05
N SER A 79 6.27 5.60 -8.66
CA SER A 79 5.85 6.97 -9.02
C SER A 79 4.93 7.06 -10.26
N SER A 80 4.17 6.00 -10.58
CA SER A 80 3.22 5.96 -11.69
C SER A 80 1.82 6.51 -11.31
N GLU A 81 0.95 6.76 -12.30
CA GLU A 81 -0.44 7.19 -12.06
C GLU A 81 -1.22 6.17 -11.19
N ASP A 82 -1.02 4.88 -11.44
CA ASP A 82 -1.60 3.81 -10.61
C ASP A 82 -0.96 3.76 -9.21
N GLY A 83 0.34 4.03 -9.13
CA GLY A 83 1.08 4.08 -7.87
C GLY A 83 0.65 5.24 -6.96
N GLU A 84 0.09 6.32 -7.51
CA GLU A 84 -0.54 7.39 -6.73
C GLU A 84 -1.81 6.90 -6.04
N ALA A 85 -2.66 6.13 -6.74
CA ALA A 85 -3.86 5.57 -6.13
C ALA A 85 -3.52 4.55 -5.01
N ILE A 86 -2.48 3.74 -5.21
CA ILE A 86 -1.98 2.82 -4.19
C ILE A 86 -1.45 3.62 -2.98
N TYR A 87 -0.65 4.65 -3.22
CA TYR A 87 -0.15 5.53 -2.14
C TYR A 87 -1.28 6.16 -1.33
N ASP A 88 -2.30 6.72 -1.99
CA ASP A 88 -3.46 7.34 -1.35
C ASP A 88 -4.21 6.35 -0.45
N VAL A 89 -4.31 5.08 -0.85
CA VAL A 89 -4.92 4.02 -0.03
C VAL A 89 -4.01 3.64 1.14
N PHE A 90 -2.73 3.35 0.89
CA PHE A 90 -1.77 2.97 1.94
C PHE A 90 -1.66 4.03 3.03
N ALA A 91 -1.63 5.31 2.67
CA ALA A 91 -1.59 6.43 3.62
C ALA A 91 -2.80 6.42 4.58
N LYS A 92 -4.01 6.07 4.10
CA LYS A 92 -5.23 5.96 4.92
C LYS A 92 -5.21 4.78 5.91
N PHE A 93 -4.26 3.86 5.76
CA PHE A 93 -3.99 2.76 6.68
C PHE A 93 -2.74 2.97 7.53
N GLY A 94 -2.15 4.18 7.51
CA GLY A 94 -1.04 4.55 8.41
C GLY A 94 0.35 4.14 7.92
N TYR A 95 0.48 3.69 6.66
CA TYR A 95 1.78 3.36 6.10
C TYR A 95 2.56 4.62 5.73
N LYS A 96 3.86 4.59 6.00
CA LYS A 96 4.83 5.46 5.32
C LYS A 96 5.07 4.90 3.92
N ALA A 97 5.50 5.73 2.97
CA ALA A 97 5.88 5.23 1.65
C ALA A 97 7.14 5.91 1.13
N VAL A 98 8.02 5.11 0.54
CA VAL A 98 9.13 5.60 -0.28
C VAL A 98 8.70 5.51 -1.74
N ARG A 99 8.88 6.63 -2.46
CA ARG A 99 8.52 6.78 -3.87
C ARG A 99 9.77 6.55 -4.72
N GLY A 100 9.66 5.71 -5.74
CA GLY A 100 10.76 5.44 -6.66
C GLY A 100 10.23 5.03 -8.04
N SER A 101 11.03 5.25 -9.08
CA SER A 101 10.75 4.70 -10.40
C SER A 101 11.99 3.98 -10.91
N THR A 102 11.81 2.82 -11.54
CA THR A 102 12.88 2.07 -12.22
C THR A 102 13.46 2.83 -13.42
N THR A 103 12.83 3.92 -13.87
CA THR A 103 13.17 4.62 -15.13
C THR A 103 13.67 6.06 -14.94
N ARG A 104 13.46 6.69 -13.78
CA ARG A 104 13.64 8.16 -13.62
C ARG A 104 14.21 8.60 -12.26
N GLY A 105 15.10 7.81 -11.67
CA GLY A 105 15.85 8.24 -10.49
C GLY A 105 15.82 7.23 -9.33
N GLY A 106 16.17 5.98 -9.61
CA GLY A 106 16.83 5.21 -8.56
C GLY A 106 18.09 5.99 -8.20
N ILE A 107 18.26 6.37 -6.94
CA ILE A 107 19.54 6.89 -6.45
C ILE A 107 20.55 5.79 -6.77
N PRO A 108 21.57 6.03 -7.62
CA PRO A 108 22.63 5.05 -7.80
C PRO A 108 23.25 4.79 -6.42
N ALA A 109 23.38 3.50 -6.08
CA ALA A 109 24.10 3.06 -4.90
C ALA A 109 25.57 3.52 -4.96
#